data_AF-A0A7C5QR10-F1
#
_entry.id   AF-A0A7C5QR10-F1
#
_cell.length_a   1.000
_cell.length_b   1.000
_cell.length_c   1.000
_cell.angle_alpha   90.00
_cell.angle_beta   90.00
_cell.angle_gamma   90.00
#
_symmetry.space_group_name_H-M   'P 1'
#
loop_
_entity.id
_entity.type
_entity.pdbx_description
1 polymer ?
#
loop_
_entity_poly.entity_id
_entity_poly.type
_entity_poly.pdbx_seq_one_letter_code
_entity_poly.pdbx_strand_id
1 'polypeptide(L)'
;MKKTLTALALALATGGAAMAGSDDTIRIPMNSWTGQNLSARIMGDLLSDAGYSVEYVTAGAVPQLTAMAQDELNVQPEFWTNNVGDIYDKAVADGDIVIVGPLGLEPQEGWVYPPYMEERCPGLPDYKALYDCAEAFTTADTFPKGRLITYPADWGTRSKDLVERIGLPFEPVAGGSEGAMIAEIKGAIAAEEPILIMMWQPHWIFAEYDLNWVKWNGDGVNCDEENQTRDNACGFQQAEVVKLVSGNFAENWPKAYEFVKAYSLDNDTQNALILEVDQKGKSVEDAARAWIDANPDVWGPWVAGLKD
;
A
#
# COMPACT_ATOMS: atom_id res chain seq x y z
N MET A 1 -49.85 26.69 -63.70
CA MET A 1 -48.69 27.28 -63.01
C MET A 1 -48.38 26.40 -61.81
N LYS A 2 -47.41 25.48 -61.94
CA LYS A 2 -47.03 24.51 -60.89
C LYS A 2 -45.97 25.13 -59.99
N LYS A 3 -46.23 25.19 -58.68
CA LYS A 3 -45.32 25.71 -57.65
C LYS A 3 -44.25 24.64 -57.35
N THR A 4 -42.99 25.00 -57.51
CA THR A 4 -41.82 24.22 -57.10
C THR A 4 -41.59 24.43 -55.59
N LEU A 5 -41.65 23.36 -54.80
CA LEU A 5 -41.19 23.35 -53.41
C LEU A 5 -39.72 22.90 -53.40
N THR A 6 -38.83 23.79 -52.96
CA THR A 6 -37.43 23.46 -52.66
C THR A 6 -37.35 23.03 -51.20
N ALA A 7 -37.04 21.77 -50.95
CA ALA A 7 -36.76 21.25 -49.61
C ALA A 7 -35.30 21.58 -49.24
N LEU A 8 -35.12 22.36 -48.18
CA LEU A 8 -33.81 22.67 -47.59
C LEU A 8 -33.49 21.56 -46.59
N ALA A 9 -32.53 20.69 -46.92
CA ALA A 9 -32.02 19.68 -46.00
C ALA A 9 -31.07 20.36 -44.99
N LEU A 10 -31.51 20.46 -43.74
CA LEU A 10 -30.69 20.90 -42.62
C LEU A 10 -29.83 19.72 -42.15
N ALA A 11 -28.54 19.73 -42.50
CA ALA A 11 -27.59 18.76 -41.96
C ALA A 11 -27.32 19.11 -40.49
N LEU A 12 -27.86 18.30 -39.56
CA LEU A 12 -27.41 18.30 -38.17
C LEU A 12 -26.00 17.72 -38.12
N ALA A 13 -25.00 18.58 -37.95
CA ALA A 13 -23.69 18.16 -37.49
C ALA A 13 -23.80 17.85 -35.99
N THR A 14 -24.00 16.58 -35.65
CA THR A 14 -23.75 16.08 -34.29
C THR A 14 -22.24 16.00 -34.09
N GLY A 15 -21.62 17.13 -33.75
CA GLY A 15 -20.26 17.14 -33.22
C GLY A 15 -20.29 16.45 -31.87
N GLY A 16 -19.77 15.22 -31.80
CA GLY A 16 -19.36 14.66 -30.52
C GLY A 16 -18.27 15.56 -29.96
N ALA A 17 -18.57 16.29 -28.89
CA ALA A 17 -17.52 16.90 -28.10
C ALA A 17 -16.68 15.74 -27.56
N ALA A 18 -15.51 15.51 -28.16
CA ALA A 18 -14.46 14.82 -27.44
C ALA A 18 -14.25 15.64 -26.17
N MET A 19 -14.48 15.04 -25.00
CA MET A 19 -14.04 15.66 -23.75
C MET A 19 -12.52 15.76 -23.84
N ALA A 20 -12.03 16.93 -24.21
CA ALA A 20 -10.62 17.25 -24.07
C ALA A 20 -10.30 17.18 -22.57
N GLY A 21 -9.29 16.40 -22.21
CA GLY A 21 -8.78 16.39 -20.83
C GLY A 21 -8.19 17.75 -20.45
N SER A 22 -8.08 18.01 -19.16
CA SER A 22 -7.38 19.16 -18.60
C SER A 22 -5.88 19.08 -18.87
N ASP A 23 -5.27 20.23 -19.13
CA ASP A 23 -3.80 20.40 -19.18
C ASP A 23 -3.19 20.59 -17.77
N ASP A 24 -4.02 20.55 -16.72
CA ASP A 24 -3.58 20.66 -15.34
C ASP A 24 -2.62 19.53 -14.93
N THR A 25 -1.76 19.83 -13.97
CA THR A 25 -0.77 18.88 -13.44
C THR A 25 -1.43 17.83 -12.56
N ILE A 26 -1.19 16.55 -12.86
CA ILE A 26 -1.59 15.40 -12.04
C ILE A 26 -0.60 15.28 -10.88
N ARG A 27 -1.11 15.38 -9.64
CA ARG A 27 -0.30 15.25 -8.42
C ARG A 27 -0.43 13.87 -7.80
N ILE A 28 0.71 13.22 -7.60
CA ILE A 28 0.81 11.87 -7.06
C ILE A 28 1.51 11.92 -5.68
N PRO A 29 0.86 11.46 -4.59
CA PRO A 29 1.51 11.36 -3.29
C PRO A 29 2.66 10.36 -3.29
N MET A 30 3.71 10.67 -2.54
CA MET A 30 4.84 9.80 -2.22
C MET A 30 4.88 9.57 -0.71
N ASN A 31 4.72 8.31 -0.29
CA ASN A 31 4.66 7.91 1.11
C ASN A 31 6.07 7.61 1.66
N SER A 32 6.14 7.17 2.91
CA SER A 32 7.40 6.90 3.61
C SER A 32 7.93 5.46 3.44
N TRP A 33 7.36 4.66 2.53
CA TRP A 33 7.85 3.31 2.23
C TRP A 33 8.16 3.10 0.75
N THR A 34 9.16 2.27 0.46
CA THR A 34 9.75 2.11 -0.87
C THR A 34 8.75 1.56 -1.90
N GLY A 35 7.91 0.59 -1.52
CA GLY A 35 6.94 -0.06 -2.41
C GLY A 35 5.97 0.91 -3.10
N GLN A 36 5.31 1.79 -2.33
CA GLN A 36 4.38 2.78 -2.87
C GLN A 36 5.09 3.81 -3.74
N ASN A 37 6.30 4.20 -3.38
CA ASN A 37 7.09 5.14 -4.17
C ASN A 37 7.43 4.59 -5.56
N LEU A 38 7.69 3.27 -5.66
CA LEU A 38 7.89 2.59 -6.95
C LEU A 38 6.60 2.53 -7.76
N SER A 39 5.48 2.16 -7.13
CA SER A 39 4.15 2.16 -7.77
C SER A 39 3.77 3.56 -8.30
N ALA A 40 4.05 4.61 -7.52
CA ALA A 40 3.87 6.01 -7.90
C ALA A 40 4.75 6.43 -9.07
N ARG A 41 6.05 6.10 -9.03
CA ARG A 41 6.98 6.44 -10.11
C ARG A 41 6.62 5.75 -11.42
N ILE A 42 6.30 4.45 -11.40
CA ILE A 42 5.93 3.73 -12.62
C ILE A 42 4.68 4.36 -13.24
N MET A 43 3.63 4.61 -12.45
CA MET A 43 2.42 5.26 -12.94
C MET A 43 2.69 6.66 -13.50
N GLY A 44 3.34 7.51 -12.71
CA GLY A 44 3.56 8.91 -13.06
C GLY A 44 4.52 9.11 -14.23
N ASP A 45 5.52 8.25 -14.39
CA ASP A 45 6.42 8.36 -15.52
C ASP A 45 5.73 7.89 -16.82
N LEU A 46 4.90 6.84 -16.78
CA LEU A 46 4.11 6.42 -17.96
C LEU A 46 3.11 7.51 -18.38
N LEU A 47 2.51 8.23 -17.41
CA LEU A 47 1.71 9.43 -17.67
C LEU A 47 2.55 10.53 -18.32
N SER A 48 3.76 10.77 -17.82
CA SER A 48 4.69 11.78 -18.36
C SER A 48 5.14 11.43 -19.78
N ASP A 49 5.47 10.17 -20.06
CA ASP A 49 5.79 9.63 -21.40
C ASP A 49 4.59 9.73 -22.36
N ALA A 50 3.38 9.85 -21.82
CA ALA A 50 2.16 10.14 -22.55
C ALA A 50 1.85 11.62 -22.77
N GLY A 51 2.64 12.53 -22.17
CA GLY A 51 2.53 13.97 -22.34
C GLY A 51 1.77 14.70 -21.23
N TYR A 52 1.36 14.00 -20.17
CA TYR A 52 0.75 14.64 -19.00
C TYR A 52 1.81 15.36 -18.16
N SER A 53 1.45 16.50 -17.56
CA SER A 53 2.25 17.12 -16.51
C SER A 53 2.03 16.36 -15.21
N VAL A 54 3.10 15.85 -14.60
CA VAL A 54 3.06 15.09 -13.34
C VAL A 54 3.95 15.76 -12.30
N GLU A 55 3.41 15.88 -11.08
CA GLU A 55 4.14 16.35 -9.90
C GLU A 55 4.01 15.31 -8.79
N TYR A 56 5.07 15.13 -8.01
CA TYR A 56 5.09 14.19 -6.91
C TYR A 56 5.23 14.93 -5.59
N VAL A 57 4.36 14.60 -4.64
CA VAL A 57 4.21 15.35 -3.40
C VAL A 57 4.39 14.40 -2.22
N THR A 58 5.36 14.66 -1.34
CA THR A 58 5.48 13.86 -0.12
C THR A 58 4.27 14.07 0.78
N ALA A 59 3.60 13.00 1.15
CA ALA A 59 2.43 13.04 2.03
C ALA A 59 2.39 11.80 2.94
N GLY A 60 1.90 11.99 4.17
CA GLY A 60 1.65 10.86 5.07
C GLY A 60 0.45 10.04 4.63
N ALA A 61 0.43 8.75 5.00
CA ALA A 61 -0.59 7.78 4.56
C ALA A 61 -2.04 8.20 4.84
N VAL A 62 -2.30 8.85 5.99
CA VAL A 62 -3.62 9.39 6.35
C VAL A 62 -3.79 10.84 5.89
N PRO A 63 -2.83 11.78 6.13
CA PRO A 63 -2.96 13.16 5.66
C PRO A 63 -3.24 13.32 4.15
N GLN A 64 -2.74 12.42 3.30
CA GLN A 64 -3.00 12.46 1.86
C GLN A 64 -4.50 12.40 1.53
N LEU A 65 -5.32 11.71 2.34
CA LEU A 65 -6.75 11.55 2.07
C LEU A 65 -7.49 12.89 2.11
N THR A 66 -7.13 13.78 3.04
CA THR A 66 -7.70 15.14 3.10
C THR A 66 -7.36 15.92 1.84
N ALA A 67 -6.10 15.87 1.41
CA ALA A 67 -5.65 16.58 0.20
C ALA A 67 -6.28 15.99 -1.07
N MET A 68 -6.46 14.66 -1.14
CA MET A 68 -7.18 14.02 -2.23
C MET A 68 -8.66 14.40 -2.28
N ALA A 69 -9.33 14.42 -1.13
CA ALA A 69 -10.73 14.85 -1.04
C ALA A 69 -10.92 16.33 -1.43
N GLN A 70 -9.86 17.14 -1.31
CA GLN A 70 -9.82 18.54 -1.74
C GLN A 70 -9.29 18.73 -3.17
N ASP A 71 -9.05 17.65 -3.90
CA ASP A 71 -8.50 17.64 -5.27
C ASP A 71 -7.08 18.23 -5.40
N GLU A 72 -6.38 18.40 -4.27
CA GLU A 72 -4.97 18.85 -4.20
C GLU A 72 -3.98 17.71 -4.52
N LEU A 73 -4.41 16.46 -4.33
CA LEU A 73 -3.75 15.26 -4.81
C LEU A 73 -4.73 14.48 -5.68
N ASN A 74 -4.28 13.92 -6.79
CA ASN A 74 -5.18 13.51 -7.86
C ASN A 74 -5.27 11.99 -8.02
N VAL A 75 -4.16 11.26 -7.85
CA VAL A 75 -4.14 9.79 -7.98
C VAL A 75 -3.12 9.15 -7.03
N GLN A 76 -3.54 8.13 -6.29
CA GLN A 76 -2.70 7.29 -5.42
C GLN A 76 -2.76 5.84 -5.93
N PRO A 77 -1.67 5.31 -6.54
CA PRO A 77 -1.67 3.97 -7.14
C PRO A 77 -1.67 2.82 -6.13
N GLU A 78 -1.18 3.03 -4.92
CA GLU A 78 -0.99 1.97 -3.92
C GLU A 78 -1.45 2.46 -2.56
N PHE A 79 -2.77 2.45 -2.36
CA PHE A 79 -3.40 2.77 -1.09
C PHE A 79 -3.77 1.49 -0.35
N TRP A 80 -3.24 1.34 0.85
CA TRP A 80 -3.57 0.23 1.73
C TRP A 80 -4.79 0.61 2.58
N THR A 81 -5.82 -0.23 2.60
CA THR A 81 -7.10 0.08 3.27
C THR A 81 -7.10 -0.14 4.79
N ASN A 82 -5.95 -0.50 5.37
CA ASN A 82 -5.73 -0.55 6.80
C ASN A 82 -5.26 0.80 7.36
N ASN A 83 -5.49 1.05 8.66
CA ASN A 83 -5.01 2.27 9.34
C ASN A 83 -5.48 3.60 8.71
N VAL A 84 -6.60 3.62 7.99
CA VAL A 84 -7.04 4.76 7.17
C VAL A 84 -7.77 5.86 7.94
N GLY A 85 -8.26 5.54 9.15
CA GLY A 85 -9.08 6.44 9.98
C GLY A 85 -10.46 6.75 9.39
N ASP A 86 -11.25 7.56 10.10
CA ASP A 86 -12.65 7.85 9.73
C ASP A 86 -12.82 8.64 8.43
N ILE A 87 -11.76 9.31 7.96
CA ILE A 87 -11.83 10.16 6.77
C ILE A 87 -12.04 9.37 5.49
N TYR A 88 -11.48 8.16 5.40
CA TYR A 88 -11.52 7.36 4.18
C TYR A 88 -12.96 7.01 3.78
N ASP A 89 -13.70 6.35 4.67
CA ASP A 89 -15.08 5.93 4.40
C ASP A 89 -15.99 7.11 4.09
N LYS A 90 -15.77 8.23 4.80
CA LYS A 90 -16.53 9.46 4.57
C LYS A 90 -16.24 10.06 3.20
N ALA A 91 -14.97 10.25 2.84
CA ALA A 91 -14.58 10.85 1.56
C ALA A 91 -15.02 9.98 0.38
N VAL A 92 -15.01 8.65 0.53
CA VAL A 92 -15.55 7.72 -0.47
C VAL A 92 -17.08 7.84 -0.57
N ALA A 93 -17.79 7.90 0.56
CA ALA A 93 -19.24 8.05 0.58
C ALA A 93 -19.72 9.39 0.00
N ASP A 94 -18.97 10.46 0.24
CA ASP A 94 -19.26 11.81 -0.25
C ASP A 94 -18.90 11.96 -1.75
N GLY A 95 -18.10 11.03 -2.30
CA GLY A 95 -17.64 11.04 -3.70
C GLY A 95 -16.40 11.90 -3.95
N ASP A 96 -15.81 12.45 -2.90
CA ASP A 96 -14.58 13.25 -2.94
C ASP A 96 -13.35 12.39 -3.27
N ILE A 97 -13.41 11.09 -2.95
CA ILE A 97 -12.43 10.07 -3.34
C ILE A 97 -13.16 8.93 -4.04
N VAL A 98 -12.59 8.43 -5.14
CA VAL A 98 -13.11 7.29 -5.88
C VAL A 98 -12.11 6.13 -5.80
N ILE A 99 -12.59 4.98 -5.33
CA ILE A 99 -11.86 3.72 -5.39
C ILE A 99 -11.95 3.19 -6.81
N VAL A 100 -10.83 3.12 -7.51
CA VAL A 100 -10.77 2.68 -8.91
C VAL A 100 -10.77 1.15 -9.03
N GLY A 101 -10.21 0.48 -8.03
CA GLY A 101 -10.12 -0.98 -7.95
C GLY A 101 -8.77 -1.44 -7.39
N PRO A 102 -8.54 -2.76 -7.27
CA PRO A 102 -7.30 -3.31 -6.73
C PRO A 102 -6.11 -2.99 -7.64
N LEU A 103 -4.94 -2.80 -7.03
CA LEU A 103 -3.67 -2.69 -7.74
C LEU A 103 -3.20 -4.05 -8.29
N GLY A 104 -3.57 -5.15 -7.64
CA GLY A 104 -3.12 -6.51 -8.01
C GLY A 104 -2.15 -7.14 -7.01
N LEU A 105 -1.82 -6.42 -5.93
CA LEU A 105 -1.05 -6.96 -4.83
C LEU A 105 -1.91 -7.81 -3.91
N GLU A 106 -1.31 -8.86 -3.38
CA GLU A 106 -1.84 -9.71 -2.31
C GLU A 106 -1.12 -9.34 -1.00
N PRO A 107 -1.67 -8.39 -0.23
CA PRO A 107 -1.03 -7.96 1.01
C PRO A 107 -1.21 -9.01 2.12
N GLN A 108 -0.21 -9.11 2.98
CA GLN A 108 -0.38 -9.70 4.30
C GLN A 108 0.37 -8.87 5.32
N GLU A 109 -0.24 -8.69 6.48
CA GLU A 109 0.34 -8.01 7.63
C GLU A 109 0.20 -8.85 8.88
N GLY A 110 1.18 -8.75 9.75
CA GLY A 110 1.20 -9.48 11.00
C GLY A 110 2.56 -9.49 11.67
N TRP A 111 2.64 -10.19 12.78
CA TRP A 111 3.90 -10.34 13.50
C TRP A 111 4.71 -11.46 12.89
N VAL A 112 6.00 -11.21 12.74
CA VAL A 112 6.97 -12.18 12.24
C VAL A 112 8.12 -12.34 13.22
N TYR A 113 8.74 -13.51 13.15
CA TYR A 113 9.91 -13.88 13.93
C TYR A 113 10.79 -14.84 13.11
N PRO A 114 12.10 -14.87 13.32
CA PRO A 114 12.99 -15.83 12.67
C PRO A 114 12.87 -17.24 13.28
N PRO A 115 13.06 -18.32 12.51
CA PRO A 115 12.82 -19.70 12.94
C PRO A 115 13.51 -20.11 14.25
N TYR A 116 14.69 -19.56 14.57
CA TYR A 116 15.40 -19.87 15.83
C TYR A 116 14.60 -19.50 17.09
N MET A 117 13.58 -18.64 16.98
CA MET A 117 12.69 -18.33 18.10
C MET A 117 11.77 -19.49 18.48
N GLU A 118 11.52 -20.47 17.59
CA GLU A 118 10.73 -21.66 17.92
C GLU A 118 11.41 -22.54 18.98
N GLU A 119 12.75 -22.52 19.03
CA GLU A 119 13.51 -23.21 20.08
C GLU A 119 13.38 -22.52 21.45
N ARG A 120 13.24 -21.19 21.45
CA ARG A 120 13.15 -20.36 22.67
C ARG A 120 11.72 -20.20 23.18
N CYS A 121 10.74 -20.27 22.27
CA CYS A 121 9.32 -20.24 22.55
C CYS A 121 8.63 -21.46 21.92
N PRO A 122 8.75 -22.65 22.55
CA PRO A 122 8.04 -23.84 22.08
C PRO A 122 6.53 -23.60 22.09
N GLY A 123 5.88 -23.74 20.93
CA GLY A 123 4.44 -23.47 20.75
C GLY A 123 4.16 -22.44 19.65
N LEU A 124 5.15 -21.65 19.25
CA LEU A 124 5.09 -20.93 17.98
C LEU A 124 4.84 -21.92 16.82
N PRO A 125 4.13 -21.50 15.75
CA PRO A 125 3.69 -20.13 15.44
C PRO A 125 2.42 -19.65 16.15
N ASP A 126 1.75 -20.45 16.98
CA ASP A 126 0.48 -20.03 17.62
C ASP A 126 0.70 -18.83 18.55
N TYR A 127 -0.05 -17.73 18.35
CA TYR A 127 0.04 -16.54 19.20
C TYR A 127 -0.15 -16.85 20.70
N LYS A 128 -0.89 -17.92 21.03
CA LYS A 128 -1.11 -18.32 22.43
C LYS A 128 0.18 -18.69 23.15
N ALA A 129 1.19 -19.17 22.42
CA ALA A 129 2.51 -19.47 22.98
C ALA A 129 3.20 -18.21 23.54
N LEU A 130 2.93 -17.04 22.95
CA LEU A 130 3.53 -15.76 23.38
C LEU A 130 3.18 -15.39 24.82
N TYR A 131 2.05 -15.86 25.36
CA TYR A 131 1.70 -15.63 26.78
C TYR A 131 2.64 -16.35 27.73
N ASP A 132 3.11 -17.54 27.34
CA ASP A 132 3.90 -18.42 28.19
C ASP A 132 5.41 -18.19 28.02
N CYS A 133 5.82 -17.62 26.88
CA CYS A 133 7.23 -17.43 26.53
C CYS A 133 7.66 -15.96 26.39
N ALA A 134 6.87 -15.00 26.88
CA ALA A 134 7.20 -13.57 26.74
C ALA A 134 8.61 -13.21 27.23
N GLU A 135 9.10 -13.88 28.29
CA GLU A 135 10.45 -13.70 28.80
C GLU A 135 11.54 -14.01 27.75
N ALA A 136 11.27 -14.97 26.84
CA ALA A 136 12.18 -15.30 25.73
C ALA A 136 12.34 -14.16 24.71
N PHE A 137 11.43 -13.19 24.71
CA PHE A 137 11.45 -11.99 23.86
C PHE A 137 11.87 -10.73 24.62
N THR A 138 12.26 -10.84 25.90
CA THR A 138 12.64 -9.66 26.69
C THR A 138 13.94 -9.04 26.20
N THR A 139 14.03 -7.72 26.38
CA THR A 139 15.28 -6.98 26.36
C THR A 139 15.51 -6.37 27.74
N ALA A 140 16.71 -5.80 27.96
CA ALA A 140 17.01 -5.11 29.22
C ALA A 140 15.99 -4.00 29.54
N ASP A 141 15.47 -3.31 28.52
CA ASP A 141 14.56 -2.18 28.68
C ASP A 141 13.09 -2.59 28.86
N THR A 142 12.71 -3.81 28.43
CA THR A 142 11.32 -4.28 28.48
C THR A 142 11.05 -5.28 29.60
N PHE A 143 12.08 -5.78 30.29
CA PHE A 143 11.93 -6.78 31.34
C PHE A 143 10.90 -6.34 32.43
N PRO A 144 9.95 -7.22 32.84
CA PRO A 144 9.84 -8.65 32.48
C PRO A 144 8.99 -8.94 31.24
N LYS A 145 8.55 -7.92 30.49
CA LYS A 145 7.73 -8.09 29.28
C LYS A 145 8.57 -8.40 28.05
N GLY A 146 8.03 -9.23 27.17
CA GLY A 146 8.59 -9.42 25.82
C GLY A 146 8.61 -8.11 25.04
N ARG A 147 9.56 -7.93 24.13
CA ARG A 147 9.60 -6.78 23.24
C ARG A 147 8.90 -7.12 21.92
N LEU A 148 7.96 -6.29 21.51
CA LEU A 148 7.37 -6.31 20.17
C LEU A 148 7.74 -5.02 19.46
N ILE A 149 8.45 -5.10 18.34
CA ILE A 149 8.67 -3.94 17.48
C ILE A 149 7.42 -3.73 16.63
N THR A 150 6.73 -2.60 16.79
CA THR A 150 5.54 -2.25 15.99
C THR A 150 5.91 -1.37 14.81
N TYR A 151 4.95 -1.08 13.93
CA TYR A 151 5.14 -0.03 12.94
C TYR A 151 5.48 1.32 13.57
N PRO A 152 6.08 2.25 12.77
CA PRO A 152 6.19 3.64 13.14
C PRO A 152 4.86 4.22 13.62
N ALA A 153 4.91 5.11 14.60
CA ALA A 153 3.70 5.65 15.23
C ALA A 153 2.78 6.38 14.24
N ASP A 154 3.34 6.97 13.18
CA ASP A 154 2.62 7.64 12.10
C ASP A 154 1.97 6.69 11.09
N TRP A 155 2.29 5.39 11.15
CA TRP A 155 1.67 4.34 10.32
C TRP A 155 0.49 3.66 11.03
N GLY A 156 0.34 3.85 12.34
CA GLY A 156 -0.79 3.36 13.13
C GLY A 156 -0.39 2.58 14.38
N THR A 157 -1.36 2.31 15.24
CA THR A 157 -1.16 1.72 16.57
C THR A 157 -1.65 0.28 16.71
N ARG A 158 -2.10 -0.37 15.62
CA ARG A 158 -2.79 -1.68 15.67
C ARG A 158 -2.10 -2.74 16.52
N SER A 159 -0.78 -2.88 16.42
CA SER A 159 -0.02 -3.84 17.24
C SER A 159 -0.07 -3.50 18.74
N LYS A 160 0.08 -2.22 19.10
CA LYS A 160 -0.04 -1.77 20.49
C LYS A 160 -1.47 -2.01 21.00
N ASP A 161 -2.47 -1.63 20.21
CA ASP A 161 -3.87 -1.77 20.59
C ASP A 161 -4.25 -3.25 20.77
N LEU A 162 -3.74 -4.13 19.90
CA LEU A 162 -3.92 -5.58 20.02
C LEU A 162 -3.29 -6.12 21.30
N VAL A 163 -2.03 -5.77 21.59
CA VAL A 163 -1.32 -6.19 22.82
C VAL A 163 -2.11 -5.80 24.07
N GLU A 164 -2.57 -4.56 24.15
CA GLU A 164 -3.38 -4.06 25.26
C GLU A 164 -4.72 -4.80 25.37
N ARG A 165 -5.42 -4.97 24.24
CA ARG A 165 -6.75 -5.57 24.15
C ARG A 165 -6.78 -7.03 24.59
N ILE A 166 -5.79 -7.82 24.18
CA ILE A 166 -5.73 -9.25 24.53
C ILE A 166 -4.98 -9.50 25.85
N GLY A 167 -4.39 -8.47 26.45
CA GLY A 167 -3.62 -8.58 27.68
C GLY A 167 -2.31 -9.36 27.49
N LEU A 168 -1.68 -9.20 26.33
CA LEU A 168 -0.43 -9.89 26.02
C LEU A 168 0.72 -9.30 26.88
N PRO A 169 1.56 -10.12 27.52
CA PRO A 169 2.66 -9.64 28.38
C PRO A 169 3.88 -9.12 27.58
N PHE A 170 3.62 -8.25 26.60
CA PHE A 170 4.62 -7.61 25.74
C PHE A 170 4.59 -6.09 25.90
N GLU A 171 5.74 -5.46 25.72
CA GLU A 171 5.87 -4.02 25.58
C GLU A 171 5.97 -3.69 24.07
N PRO A 172 4.97 -3.00 23.50
CA PRO A 172 5.00 -2.57 22.12
C PRO A 172 5.91 -1.33 21.98
N VAL A 173 6.98 -1.46 21.18
CA VAL A 173 7.96 -0.41 20.91
C VAL A 173 7.83 0.00 19.45
N ALA A 174 7.48 1.26 19.18
CA ALA A 174 7.34 1.75 17.81
C ALA A 174 8.67 1.75 17.07
N GLY A 175 8.69 1.19 15.85
CA GLY A 175 9.80 1.31 14.92
C GLY A 175 10.06 2.77 14.54
N GLY A 176 11.32 3.13 14.27
CA GLY A 176 11.67 4.50 13.90
C GLY A 176 11.37 4.85 12.43
N SER A 177 11.44 3.85 11.55
CA SER A 177 11.20 3.89 10.10
C SER A 177 11.26 2.47 9.55
N GLU A 178 10.87 2.26 8.28
CA GLU A 178 11.12 1.00 7.56
C GLU A 178 12.58 0.56 7.69
N GLY A 179 13.53 1.44 7.36
CA GLY A 179 14.96 1.13 7.46
C GLY A 179 15.42 0.74 8.87
N ALA A 180 14.85 1.34 9.91
CA ALA A 180 15.15 0.97 11.30
C ALA A 180 14.57 -0.41 11.67
N MET A 181 13.36 -0.73 11.20
CA MET A 181 12.74 -2.04 11.40
C MET A 181 13.53 -3.15 10.69
N ILE A 182 13.97 -2.90 9.46
CA ILE A 182 14.85 -3.82 8.73
C ILE A 182 16.18 -4.01 9.47
N ALA A 183 16.74 -2.95 10.05
CA ALA A 183 17.97 -3.05 10.83
C ALA A 183 17.79 -3.91 12.10
N GLU A 184 16.65 -3.81 12.79
CA GLU A 184 16.30 -4.70 13.91
C GLU A 184 16.28 -6.17 13.46
N ILE A 185 15.61 -6.50 12.33
CA ILE A 185 15.58 -7.86 11.79
C ILE A 185 16.98 -8.37 11.46
N LYS A 186 17.75 -7.58 10.70
CA LYS A 186 19.11 -7.95 10.29
C LYS A 186 20.03 -8.17 11.50
N GLY A 187 19.98 -7.27 12.47
CA GLY A 187 20.77 -7.36 13.70
C GLY A 187 20.41 -8.59 14.52
N ALA A 188 19.10 -8.80 14.73
CA ALA A 188 18.61 -9.94 15.48
C ALA A 188 19.00 -11.27 14.84
N ILE A 189 18.83 -11.42 13.52
CA ILE A 189 19.23 -12.64 12.81
C ILE A 189 20.74 -12.86 12.88
N ALA A 190 21.55 -11.83 12.66
CA ALA A 190 23.01 -11.95 12.68
C ALA A 190 23.57 -12.33 14.06
N ALA A 191 22.91 -11.87 15.14
CA ALA A 191 23.31 -12.13 16.52
C ALA A 191 22.51 -13.28 17.18
N GLU A 192 21.56 -13.88 16.46
CA GLU A 192 20.52 -14.75 17.01
C GLU A 192 19.85 -14.14 18.26
N GLU A 193 19.58 -12.83 18.28
CA GLU A 193 18.92 -12.15 19.39
C GLU A 193 17.39 -12.29 19.29
N PRO A 194 16.65 -12.26 20.42
CA PRO A 194 15.20 -12.33 20.38
C PRO A 194 14.56 -11.17 19.61
N ILE A 195 13.66 -11.51 18.67
CA ILE A 195 12.86 -10.51 17.95
C ILE A 195 11.46 -11.04 17.63
N LEU A 196 10.48 -10.18 17.90
CA LEU A 196 9.13 -10.26 17.36
C LEU A 196 8.82 -8.87 16.79
N ILE A 197 8.40 -8.81 15.53
CA ILE A 197 8.23 -7.54 14.81
C ILE A 197 7.02 -7.57 13.90
N MET A 198 6.28 -6.47 13.85
CA MET A 198 5.22 -6.25 12.86
C MET A 198 5.84 -6.07 11.47
N MET A 199 5.35 -6.79 10.46
CA MET A 199 5.81 -6.66 9.08
C MET A 199 4.64 -6.83 8.10
N TRP A 200 4.88 -6.44 6.84
CA TRP A 200 3.95 -6.60 5.72
C TRP A 200 4.64 -7.28 4.53
N GLN A 201 3.86 -7.98 3.71
CA GLN A 201 4.23 -8.37 2.35
C GLN A 201 3.31 -7.68 1.33
N PRO A 202 3.77 -7.44 0.09
CA PRO A 202 5.09 -7.80 -0.45
C PRO A 202 6.22 -6.96 0.14
N HIS A 203 7.33 -7.62 0.45
CA HIS A 203 8.57 -6.98 0.88
C HIS A 203 9.76 -7.93 0.64
N TRP A 204 10.88 -7.41 0.13
CA TRP A 204 12.07 -8.22 -0.22
C TRP A 204 12.64 -9.02 0.95
N ILE A 205 12.39 -8.59 2.19
CA ILE A 205 12.91 -9.25 3.40
C ILE A 205 12.54 -10.74 3.45
N PHE A 206 11.37 -11.13 2.94
CA PHE A 206 10.92 -12.53 2.94
C PHE A 206 11.60 -13.38 1.87
N ALA A 207 12.23 -12.76 0.88
CA ALA A 207 13.06 -13.47 -0.09
C ALA A 207 14.50 -13.66 0.41
N GLU A 208 15.00 -12.72 1.23
CA GLU A 208 16.37 -12.73 1.75
C GLU A 208 16.50 -13.50 3.07
N TYR A 209 15.48 -13.41 3.93
CA TYR A 209 15.49 -13.99 5.28
C TYR A 209 14.29 -14.91 5.48
N ASP A 210 14.54 -16.04 6.11
CA ASP A 210 13.49 -16.94 6.57
C ASP A 210 12.82 -16.33 7.81
N LEU A 211 11.54 -15.99 7.68
CA LEU A 211 10.71 -15.37 8.71
C LEU A 211 9.38 -16.09 8.76
N ASN A 212 9.00 -16.54 9.95
CA ASN A 212 7.73 -17.18 10.21
C ASN A 212 6.71 -16.14 10.71
N TRP A 213 5.47 -16.28 10.25
CA TRP A 213 4.34 -15.49 10.75
C TRP A 213 3.77 -16.10 12.03
N VAL A 214 3.40 -15.24 12.97
CA VAL A 214 2.52 -15.63 14.07
C VAL A 214 1.14 -15.98 13.51
N LYS A 215 0.61 -17.13 13.91
CA LYS A 215 -0.70 -17.63 13.50
C LYS A 215 -1.77 -17.24 14.51
N TRP A 216 -2.90 -16.78 14.00
CA TRP A 216 -4.04 -16.32 14.79
C TRP A 216 -5.25 -17.24 14.60
N ASN A 217 -6.28 -17.04 15.43
CA ASN A 217 -7.52 -17.76 15.21
C ASN A 217 -8.19 -17.25 13.92
N GLY A 218 -8.48 -18.17 13.00
CA GLY A 218 -9.21 -17.81 11.78
C GLY A 218 -8.36 -17.00 10.79
N ASP A 219 -7.04 -17.19 10.76
CA ASP A 219 -6.15 -16.61 9.74
C ASP A 219 -6.78 -16.66 8.34
N GLY A 220 -6.81 -15.52 7.64
CA GLY A 220 -7.41 -15.37 6.32
C GLY A 220 -8.93 -15.13 6.31
N VAL A 221 -9.55 -14.91 7.47
CA VAL A 221 -10.96 -14.53 7.62
C VAL A 221 -11.06 -13.07 8.09
N ASN A 222 -12.20 -12.43 7.83
CA ASN A 222 -12.52 -11.09 8.35
C ASN A 222 -12.35 -11.06 9.89
N CYS A 223 -11.40 -10.28 10.37
CA CYS A 223 -11.05 -10.16 11.78
C CYS A 223 -11.75 -8.94 12.37
N ASP A 224 -12.66 -9.17 13.32
CA ASP A 224 -13.20 -8.09 14.16
C ASP A 224 -12.12 -7.66 15.14
N GLU A 225 -11.37 -6.62 14.75
CA GLU A 225 -10.26 -6.19 15.56
C GLU A 225 -10.70 -5.73 16.95
N GLU A 226 -11.86 -5.09 17.07
CA GLU A 226 -12.36 -4.39 18.26
C GLU A 226 -12.72 -5.33 19.42
N ASN A 227 -13.22 -6.53 19.12
CA ASN A 227 -13.76 -7.47 20.11
C ASN A 227 -12.86 -8.68 20.40
N GLN A 228 -11.55 -8.52 20.22
CA GLN A 228 -10.56 -9.55 20.51
C GLN A 228 -10.30 -9.72 22.02
N THR A 229 -10.04 -10.95 22.42
CA THR A 229 -9.64 -11.38 23.77
C THR A 229 -8.52 -12.39 23.65
N ARG A 230 -7.91 -12.77 24.79
CA ARG A 230 -6.88 -13.81 24.83
C ARG A 230 -7.25 -15.12 24.12
N ASP A 231 -8.50 -15.54 24.14
CA ASP A 231 -8.90 -16.86 23.64
C ASP A 231 -9.31 -16.86 22.16
N ASN A 232 -9.81 -15.72 21.66
CA ASN A 232 -10.40 -15.57 20.33
C ASN A 232 -9.66 -14.58 19.42
N ALA A 233 -8.45 -14.12 19.79
CA ALA A 233 -7.70 -13.17 18.97
C ALA A 233 -7.49 -13.70 17.55
N CYS A 234 -7.86 -12.89 16.57
CA CYS A 234 -7.73 -13.14 15.13
C CYS A 234 -6.60 -12.32 14.48
N GLY A 235 -5.88 -11.53 15.28
CA GLY A 235 -4.74 -10.75 14.84
C GLY A 235 -5.18 -9.47 14.13
N PHE A 236 -4.90 -9.42 12.84
CA PHE A 236 -5.01 -8.23 12.01
C PHE A 236 -5.96 -8.47 10.84
N GLN A 237 -6.92 -7.57 10.65
CA GLN A 237 -7.68 -7.46 9.41
C GLN A 237 -6.73 -7.15 8.26
N GLN A 238 -6.68 -8.04 7.27
CA GLN A 238 -5.78 -7.85 6.14
C GLN A 238 -6.28 -6.70 5.26
N ALA A 239 -5.35 -5.88 4.79
CA ALA A 239 -5.65 -4.77 3.91
C ALA A 239 -6.09 -5.28 2.52
N GLU A 240 -6.76 -4.41 1.78
CA GLU A 240 -6.73 -4.45 0.32
C GLU A 240 -5.77 -3.35 -0.14
N VAL A 241 -5.07 -3.57 -1.26
CA VAL A 241 -4.28 -2.52 -1.90
C VAL A 241 -4.99 -2.04 -3.15
N VAL A 242 -5.49 -0.82 -3.09
CA VAL A 242 -6.36 -0.22 -4.11
C VAL A 242 -5.74 1.03 -4.70
N LYS A 243 -6.21 1.38 -5.90
CA LYS A 243 -5.92 2.65 -6.56
C LYS A 243 -7.03 3.63 -6.20
N LEU A 244 -6.65 4.82 -5.75
CA LEU A 244 -7.57 5.92 -5.46
C LEU A 244 -7.35 7.05 -6.45
N VAL A 245 -8.43 7.75 -6.78
CA VAL A 245 -8.37 9.06 -7.46
C VAL A 245 -9.26 10.07 -6.73
N SER A 246 -8.99 11.35 -6.90
CA SER A 246 -9.89 12.41 -6.44
C SER A 246 -11.21 12.41 -7.24
N GLY A 247 -12.26 12.99 -6.66
CA GLY A 247 -13.62 12.97 -7.23
C GLY A 247 -13.72 13.52 -8.66
N ASN A 248 -12.92 14.53 -8.99
CA ASN A 248 -12.93 15.16 -10.33
C ASN A 248 -12.00 14.48 -11.35
N PHE A 249 -11.20 13.49 -10.94
CA PHE A 249 -10.12 12.95 -11.78
C PHE A 249 -10.61 12.39 -13.12
N ALA A 250 -11.71 11.64 -13.12
CA ALA A 250 -12.24 11.03 -14.33
C ALA A 250 -12.81 12.06 -15.32
N GLU A 251 -13.31 13.19 -14.81
CA GLU A 251 -13.77 14.31 -15.64
C GLU A 251 -12.59 15.10 -16.21
N ASN A 252 -11.60 15.38 -15.36
CA ASN A 252 -10.42 16.17 -15.73
C ASN A 252 -9.49 15.39 -16.66
N TRP A 253 -9.22 14.11 -16.41
CA TRP A 253 -8.27 13.31 -17.19
C TRP A 253 -8.88 11.95 -17.59
N PRO A 254 -9.91 11.91 -18.45
CA PRO A 254 -10.66 10.69 -18.75
C PRO A 254 -9.79 9.56 -19.32
N LYS A 255 -8.80 9.87 -20.15
CA LYS A 255 -7.84 8.88 -20.66
C LYS A 255 -6.87 8.38 -19.60
N ALA A 256 -6.39 9.27 -18.72
CA ALA A 256 -5.58 8.87 -17.58
C ALA A 256 -6.38 7.96 -16.64
N TYR A 257 -7.68 8.22 -16.45
CA TYR A 257 -8.55 7.37 -15.65
C TYR A 257 -8.70 5.95 -16.23
N GLU A 258 -8.81 5.81 -17.55
CA GLU A 258 -8.75 4.47 -18.19
C GLU A 258 -7.42 3.77 -17.94
N PHE A 259 -6.30 4.49 -18.00
CA PHE A 259 -4.99 3.96 -17.64
C PHE A 259 -4.91 3.53 -16.17
N VAL A 260 -5.38 4.34 -15.22
CA VAL A 260 -5.37 4.00 -13.78
C VAL A 260 -6.20 2.73 -13.53
N LYS A 261 -7.33 2.54 -14.22
CA LYS A 261 -8.09 1.28 -14.13
C LYS A 261 -7.26 0.08 -14.58
N ALA A 262 -6.55 0.21 -15.70
CA ALA A 262 -5.75 -0.88 -16.28
C ALA A 262 -4.42 -1.12 -15.54
N TYR A 263 -3.89 -0.11 -14.86
CA TYR A 263 -2.62 -0.17 -14.12
C TYR A 263 -2.64 -1.27 -13.06
N SER A 264 -1.65 -2.15 -13.09
CA SER A 264 -1.60 -3.31 -12.19
C SER A 264 -0.15 -3.64 -11.86
N LEU A 265 0.13 -4.03 -10.61
CA LEU A 265 1.42 -4.60 -10.20
C LEU A 265 1.16 -5.81 -9.32
N ASP A 266 2.00 -6.84 -9.46
CA ASP A 266 1.98 -8.04 -8.64
C ASP A 266 3.11 -8.06 -7.60
N ASN A 267 3.00 -8.96 -6.63
CA ASN A 267 3.97 -9.10 -5.53
C ASN A 267 5.38 -9.39 -6.05
N ASP A 268 5.53 -10.22 -7.10
CA ASP A 268 6.83 -10.58 -7.67
C ASP A 268 7.55 -9.36 -8.25
N THR A 269 6.83 -8.56 -9.04
CA THR A 269 7.32 -7.31 -9.59
C THR A 269 7.71 -6.35 -8.48
N GLN A 270 6.84 -6.17 -7.49
CA GLN A 270 7.09 -5.22 -6.41
C GLN A 270 8.27 -5.66 -5.54
N ASN A 271 8.37 -6.93 -5.18
CA ASN A 271 9.51 -7.47 -4.43
C ASN A 271 10.83 -7.24 -5.15
N ALA A 272 10.87 -7.53 -6.46
CA ALA A 272 12.08 -7.33 -7.27
C ALA A 272 12.49 -5.85 -7.32
N LEU A 273 11.53 -4.94 -7.48
CA LEU A 273 11.79 -3.50 -7.49
C LEU A 273 12.27 -2.97 -6.15
N ILE A 274 11.62 -3.35 -5.04
CA ILE A 274 12.05 -2.91 -3.70
C ILE A 274 13.46 -3.42 -3.41
N LEU A 275 13.82 -4.65 -3.82
CA LEU A 275 15.18 -5.18 -3.67
C LEU A 275 16.24 -4.31 -4.37
N GLU A 276 15.95 -3.80 -5.58
CA GLU A 276 16.85 -2.92 -6.32
C GLU A 276 17.17 -1.63 -5.56
N VAL A 277 16.19 -1.10 -4.82
CA VAL A 277 16.34 0.12 -4.02
C VAL A 277 17.01 -0.21 -2.69
N ASP A 278 16.37 -1.06 -1.88
CA ASP A 278 16.73 -1.24 -0.47
C ASP A 278 17.98 -2.09 -0.24
N GLN A 279 18.31 -2.99 -1.18
CA GLN A 279 19.51 -3.83 -1.09
C GLN A 279 20.60 -3.42 -2.07
N LYS A 280 20.23 -3.00 -3.29
CA LYS A 280 21.23 -2.64 -4.32
C LYS A 280 21.51 -1.14 -4.39
N GLY A 281 20.79 -0.32 -3.62
CA GLY A 281 21.06 1.10 -3.45
C GLY A 281 20.73 1.95 -4.68
N LYS A 282 19.87 1.47 -5.58
CA LYS A 282 19.35 2.33 -6.66
C LYS A 282 18.41 3.38 -6.09
N SER A 283 18.30 4.51 -6.78
CA SER A 283 17.20 5.44 -6.54
C SER A 283 15.87 4.81 -6.97
N VAL A 284 14.76 5.27 -6.38
CA VAL A 284 13.41 4.83 -6.78
C VAL A 284 13.17 5.17 -8.25
N GLU A 285 13.61 6.36 -8.69
CA GLU A 285 13.54 6.83 -10.06
C GLU A 285 14.25 5.87 -11.03
N ASP A 286 15.50 5.52 -10.74
CA ASP A 286 16.29 4.65 -11.61
C ASP A 286 15.72 3.23 -11.64
N ALA A 287 15.22 2.72 -10.51
CA ALA A 287 14.60 1.40 -10.44
C ALA A 287 13.29 1.34 -11.25
N ALA A 288 12.41 2.32 -11.07
CA ALA A 288 11.15 2.42 -11.82
C ALA A 288 11.40 2.57 -13.33
N ARG A 289 12.34 3.45 -13.71
CA ARG A 289 12.70 3.68 -15.12
C ARG A 289 13.28 2.43 -15.78
N ALA A 290 14.22 1.76 -15.10
CA ALA A 290 14.79 0.52 -15.61
C ALA A 290 13.74 -0.58 -15.80
N TRP A 291 12.75 -0.66 -14.91
CA TRP A 291 11.65 -1.60 -15.05
C TRP A 291 10.72 -1.24 -16.22
N ILE A 292 10.38 0.04 -16.40
CA ILE A 292 9.57 0.49 -17.55
C ILE A 292 10.28 0.14 -18.85
N ASP A 293 11.56 0.47 -18.99
CA ASP A 293 12.33 0.19 -20.21
C ASP A 293 12.41 -1.32 -20.52
N ALA A 294 12.43 -2.16 -19.49
CA ALA A 294 12.57 -3.60 -19.62
C ALA A 294 11.24 -4.37 -19.83
N ASN A 295 10.08 -3.77 -19.51
CA ASN A 295 8.80 -4.48 -19.46
C ASN A 295 7.67 -3.90 -20.37
N PRO A 296 7.95 -3.51 -21.64
CA PRO A 296 6.93 -2.93 -22.51
C PRO A 296 5.73 -3.84 -22.80
N ASP A 297 5.93 -5.16 -22.79
CA ASP A 297 4.85 -6.12 -22.99
C ASP A 297 3.87 -6.16 -21.79
N VAL A 298 4.34 -5.77 -20.60
CA VAL A 298 3.53 -5.74 -19.38
C VAL A 298 2.71 -4.46 -19.32
N TRP A 299 3.34 -3.29 -19.48
CA TRP A 299 2.65 -2.01 -19.34
C TRP A 299 2.02 -1.49 -20.64
N GLY A 300 2.43 -1.99 -21.80
CA GLY A 300 1.89 -1.59 -23.10
C GLY A 300 0.37 -1.66 -23.18
N PRO A 301 -0.27 -2.76 -22.70
CA PRO A 301 -1.74 -2.84 -22.60
C PRO A 301 -2.38 -1.74 -21.74
N TRP A 302 -1.71 -1.27 -20.68
CA TRP A 302 -2.25 -0.25 -19.78
C TRP A 302 -2.37 1.11 -20.45
N VAL A 303 -1.42 1.44 -21.33
CA VAL A 303 -1.33 2.76 -21.98
C VAL A 303 -1.96 2.82 -23.37
N ALA A 304 -2.59 1.73 -23.83
CA ALA A 304 -3.12 1.61 -25.20
C ALA A 304 -4.14 2.71 -25.56
N GLY A 305 -4.90 3.22 -24.58
CA GLY A 305 -5.85 4.33 -24.75
C GLY A 305 -5.37 5.68 -24.21
N LEU A 306 -4.12 5.75 -23.73
CA LEU A 306 -3.61 6.92 -23.00
C LEU A 306 -3.17 8.06 -23.92
N LYS A 307 -2.76 7.75 -25.16
CA LYS A 307 -2.44 8.73 -26.21
C LYS A 307 -3.64 8.91 -27.16
N ASP A 308 -3.67 10.03 -27.89
CA ASP A 308 -4.58 10.25 -29.03
C ASP A 308 -4.24 9.37 -30.24
#